data_AF-J9FRM6-F1
#
_entry.id   AF-J9FRM6-F1
#
_cell.length_a   1.000
_cell.length_b   1.000
_cell.length_c   1.000
_cell.angle_alpha   90.00
_cell.angle_beta   90.00
_cell.angle_gamma   90.00
#
_symmetry.space_group_name_H-M   'P 1'
#
loop_
_entity.id
_entity.type
_entity.pdbx_description
1 polymer ?
#
loop_
_entity_poly.entity_id
_entity_poly.type
_entity_poly.pdbx_seq_one_letter_code
_entity_poly.pdbx_strand_id
1 'polypeptide(L)'
;MPDAYFSGTKIKWILDYVDGAREAAERGELLFGTVDTWLIWKLTKGEVHVTDYSNAARTMLFNINTLQWDEEILEELNIPKSMLPKVMPSSCIYGTADPSFLGGPIPIAGAAGDQQSALFGQMCFERGEAKNTYGTGCFLLMNTGEKPVFSNNGLVTTIAWGIDGKVYY
;
A
#
# COMPACT_ATOMS: atom_id res chain seq x y z
N MET A 1 12.65 12.22 -6.32
CA MET A 1 13.23 12.95 -5.16
C MET A 1 12.62 12.34 -3.91
N PRO A 2 13.43 11.84 -2.97
CA PRO A 2 12.91 11.36 -1.69
C PRO A 2 12.23 12.52 -0.96
N ASP A 3 10.99 12.31 -0.54
CA ASP A 3 10.14 13.31 0.11
C ASP A 3 9.56 12.73 1.41
N ALA A 4 9.43 13.57 2.44
CA ALA A 4 8.90 13.15 3.74
C ALA A 4 7.42 12.73 3.70
N TYR A 5 6.73 12.92 2.58
CA TYR A 5 5.35 12.50 2.36
C TYR A 5 5.18 10.97 2.43
N PHE A 6 6.10 10.19 1.87
CA PHE A 6 5.97 8.73 1.76
C PHE A 6 6.38 7.96 3.03
N SER A 7 5.99 6.68 3.14
CA SER A 7 6.15 5.87 4.35
C SER A 7 7.59 5.51 4.69
N GLY A 8 8.46 5.26 3.71
CA GLY A 8 9.81 4.73 3.93
C GLY A 8 10.65 5.53 4.94
N THR A 9 10.67 6.85 4.81
CA THR A 9 11.43 7.72 5.74
C THR A 9 10.78 7.80 7.13
N LYS A 10 9.47 7.56 7.25
CA LYS A 10 8.76 7.48 8.54
C LYS A 10 9.13 6.21 9.30
N ILE A 11 9.21 5.08 8.59
CA ILE A 11 9.67 3.80 9.17
C ILE A 11 11.10 3.96 9.68
N LYS A 12 12.00 4.49 8.83
CA LYS A 12 13.37 4.77 9.22
C LYS A 12 13.44 5.64 10.47
N TRP A 13 12.66 6.72 10.51
CA TRP A 13 12.60 7.60 11.68
C TRP A 13 12.17 6.84 12.95
N ILE A 14 11.14 5.99 12.88
CA ILE A 14 10.72 5.17 14.04
C ILE A 14 11.87 4.27 14.50
N LEU A 15 12.52 3.58 13.57
CA LEU A 15 13.61 2.66 13.89
C LEU A 15 14.86 3.36 14.44
N ASP A 16 15.09 4.62 14.09
CA ASP A 16 16.25 5.38 14.53
C ASP A 16 16.02 6.10 15.88
N TYR A 17 14.77 6.45 16.20
CA TYR A 17 14.45 7.36 17.31
C TYR A 17 13.50 6.81 18.37
N VAL A 18 12.82 5.69 18.14
CA VAL A 18 11.99 5.05 19.17
C VAL A 18 12.80 3.99 19.89
N ASP A 19 13.01 4.19 21.19
CA ASP A 19 13.79 3.29 22.05
C ASP A 19 13.34 1.82 21.89
N GLY A 20 14.28 0.93 21.56
CA GLY A 20 14.04 -0.50 21.41
C GLY A 20 13.39 -0.94 20.09
N ALA A 21 12.96 0.00 19.23
CA ALA A 21 12.25 -0.34 17.99
C ALA A 21 13.17 -1.05 16.98
N ARG A 22 14.42 -0.62 16.87
CA ARG A 22 15.44 -1.23 16.01
C ARG A 22 15.66 -2.70 16.38
N GLU A 23 15.93 -2.95 17.65
CA GLU A 23 16.25 -4.28 18.14
C GLU A 23 15.03 -5.20 18.05
N ALA A 24 13.80 -4.69 18.29
CA ALA A 24 12.57 -5.44 18.09
C ALA A 24 12.36 -5.81 16.60
N ALA A 25 12.62 -4.88 15.68
CA ALA A 25 12.53 -5.14 14.24
C ALA A 25 13.53 -6.21 13.78
N GLU A 26 14.77 -6.14 14.25
CA GLU A 26 15.81 -7.14 13.94
C GLU A 26 15.49 -8.53 14.51
N ARG A 27 14.79 -8.60 15.65
CA ARG A 27 14.25 -9.86 16.21
C ARG A 27 12.97 -10.35 15.53
N GLY A 28 12.39 -9.59 14.61
CA GLY A 28 11.13 -9.94 13.96
C GLY A 28 9.89 -9.76 14.85
N GLU A 29 9.99 -8.95 15.91
CA GLU A 29 8.91 -8.67 16.87
C GLU A 29 8.10 -7.41 16.50
N LEU A 30 8.52 -6.70 15.45
CA LEU A 30 7.88 -5.48 14.96
C LEU A 30 7.42 -5.67 13.51
N LEU A 31 6.16 -5.30 13.23
CA LEU A 31 5.60 -5.32 11.89
C LEU A 31 5.34 -3.88 11.41
N PHE A 32 5.54 -3.66 10.12
CA PHE A 32 5.11 -2.46 9.41
C PHE A 32 3.77 -2.70 8.72
N GLY A 33 2.96 -1.66 8.62
CA GLY A 33 1.76 -1.65 7.80
C GLY A 33 1.27 -0.22 7.55
N THR A 34 0.74 0.02 6.35
CA THR A 34 -0.16 1.14 6.11
C THR A 34 -1.51 0.88 6.80
N VAL A 35 -2.44 1.84 6.74
CA VAL A 35 -3.71 1.74 7.48
C VAL A 35 -4.53 0.52 7.06
N ASP A 36 -4.54 0.17 5.77
CA ASP A 36 -5.17 -1.05 5.26
C ASP A 36 -4.59 -2.31 5.92
N THR A 37 -3.27 -2.45 5.97
CA THR A 37 -2.60 -3.56 6.66
C THR A 37 -2.99 -3.65 8.12
N TRP A 38 -3.00 -2.51 8.82
CA TRP A 38 -3.38 -2.46 10.22
C TRP A 38 -4.83 -2.92 10.43
N LEU A 39 -5.77 -2.41 9.61
CA LEU A 39 -7.18 -2.79 9.71
C LEU A 39 -7.37 -4.28 9.43
N ILE A 40 -6.75 -4.82 8.39
CA ILE A 40 -6.83 -6.25 8.05
C ILE A 40 -6.23 -7.10 9.19
N TRP A 41 -5.06 -6.70 9.71
CA TRP A 41 -4.43 -7.37 10.85
C TRP A 41 -5.34 -7.41 12.07
N LYS A 42 -6.02 -6.29 12.39
CA LYS A 42 -6.94 -6.20 13.52
C LYS A 42 -8.21 -7.02 13.32
N LEU A 43 -8.81 -6.94 12.13
CA LEU A 43 -10.01 -7.70 11.78
C LEU A 43 -9.77 -9.20 11.79
N THR A 44 -8.54 -9.64 11.50
CA THR A 44 -8.13 -11.06 11.50
C THR A 44 -7.44 -11.49 12.79
N LYS A 45 -7.43 -10.64 13.84
CA LYS A 45 -6.73 -10.88 15.12
C LYS A 45 -5.26 -11.29 14.99
N GLY A 46 -4.57 -10.79 13.97
CA GLY A 46 -3.15 -11.04 13.75
C GLY A 46 -2.83 -12.23 12.86
N GLU A 47 -3.83 -12.85 12.24
CA GLU A 47 -3.60 -13.98 11.33
C GLU A 47 -3.12 -13.52 9.94
N VAL A 48 -3.48 -12.31 9.51
CA VAL A 48 -3.24 -11.84 8.13
C VAL A 48 -2.47 -10.52 8.10
N HIS A 49 -1.22 -10.57 7.64
CA HIS A 49 -0.34 -9.42 7.44
C HIS A 49 -0.14 -9.13 5.95
N VAL A 50 -1.00 -8.26 5.39
CA VAL A 50 -1.06 -8.00 3.94
C VAL A 50 -1.30 -6.52 3.64
N THR A 51 -0.97 -6.10 2.42
CA THR A 51 -1.34 -4.79 1.85
C THR A 51 -1.69 -4.97 0.37
N ASP A 52 -2.45 -4.04 -0.21
CA ASP A 52 -2.71 -4.05 -1.65
C ASP A 52 -1.65 -3.30 -2.46
N TYR A 53 -1.62 -3.52 -3.78
CA TYR A 53 -0.66 -2.83 -4.66
C TYR A 53 -0.74 -1.31 -4.60
N SER A 54 -1.94 -0.74 -4.46
CA SER A 54 -2.10 0.72 -4.46
C SER A 54 -1.52 1.35 -3.21
N ASN A 55 -1.71 0.75 -2.02
CA ASN A 55 -1.06 1.22 -0.78
C ASN A 55 0.45 0.96 -0.79
N ALA A 56 0.89 -0.23 -1.22
CA ALA A 56 2.32 -0.56 -1.33
C ALA A 56 3.07 0.44 -2.21
N ALA A 57 2.51 0.84 -3.35
CA ALA A 57 3.09 1.83 -4.26
C ALA A 57 3.29 3.23 -3.62
N ARG A 58 2.60 3.54 -2.52
CA ARG A 58 2.75 4.82 -1.78
C ARG A 58 3.78 4.76 -0.67
N THR A 59 4.45 3.63 -0.48
CA THR A 59 5.44 3.49 0.59
C THR A 59 6.81 4.04 0.24
N MET A 60 7.10 4.23 -1.07
CA MET A 60 8.46 4.42 -1.63
C MET A 60 9.35 3.16 -1.55
N LEU A 61 8.90 2.07 -0.92
CA LEU A 61 9.67 0.83 -0.75
C LEU A 61 9.29 -0.26 -1.76
N PHE A 62 8.22 -0.05 -2.53
CA PHE A 62 7.67 -1.04 -3.45
C PHE A 62 7.99 -0.68 -4.90
N ASN A 63 8.61 -1.60 -5.61
CA ASN A 63 8.92 -1.43 -7.02
C ASN A 63 7.67 -1.73 -7.87
N ILE A 64 7.09 -0.67 -8.44
CA ILE A 64 5.84 -0.77 -9.20
C ILE A 64 5.99 -1.54 -10.52
N ASN A 65 7.20 -1.74 -11.03
CA ASN A 65 7.42 -2.47 -12.29
C ASN A 65 7.56 -3.98 -12.07
N THR A 66 8.23 -4.38 -10.99
CA THR A 66 8.45 -5.80 -10.65
C THR A 66 7.40 -6.36 -9.69
N LEU A 67 6.61 -5.47 -9.08
CA LEU A 67 5.59 -5.78 -8.06
C LEU A 67 6.18 -6.47 -6.82
N GLN A 68 7.36 -6.02 -6.40
CA GLN A 68 8.08 -6.55 -5.24
C GLN A 68 8.59 -5.42 -4.36
N TRP A 69 8.78 -5.70 -3.08
CA TRP A 69 9.54 -4.82 -2.20
C TRP A 69 10.97 -4.67 -2.75
N ASP A 70 11.44 -3.43 -2.85
CA ASP A 70 12.70 -3.08 -3.48
C ASP A 70 13.85 -3.23 -2.49
N GLU A 71 14.69 -4.25 -2.69
CA GLU A 71 15.73 -4.62 -1.73
C GLU A 71 16.82 -3.53 -1.59
N GLU A 72 17.12 -2.79 -2.66
CA GLU A 72 18.11 -1.71 -2.64
C GLU A 72 17.62 -0.56 -1.75
N ILE A 73 16.34 -0.17 -1.89
CA ILE A 73 15.76 0.90 -1.06
C ILE A 73 15.65 0.45 0.41
N LEU A 74 15.31 -0.81 0.66
CA LEU A 74 15.24 -1.35 2.02
C LEU A 74 16.62 -1.37 2.70
N GLU A 75 17.67 -1.74 1.97
CA GLU A 75 19.05 -1.71 2.46
C GLU A 75 19.50 -0.27 2.76
N GLU A 76 19.27 0.66 1.83
CA GLU A 76 19.64 2.08 2.00
C GLU A 76 18.94 2.72 3.20
N LEU A 77 17.67 2.37 3.45
CA LEU A 77 16.93 2.86 4.62
C LEU A 77 17.14 2.02 5.87
N ASN A 78 17.91 0.93 5.79
CA ASN A 78 18.12 -0.06 6.84
C ASN A 78 16.78 -0.53 7.45
N ILE A 79 15.89 -1.07 6.62
CA ILE A 79 14.56 -1.58 7.03
C ILE A 79 14.54 -3.11 6.85
N PRO A 80 14.38 -3.90 7.93
CA PRO A 80 14.29 -5.35 7.82
C PRO A 80 13.07 -5.80 7.00
N LYS A 81 13.30 -6.63 5.97
CA LYS A 81 12.25 -7.19 5.10
C LYS A 81 11.20 -7.99 5.88
N SER A 82 11.58 -8.57 7.03
CA SER A 82 10.69 -9.29 7.95
C SER A 82 9.54 -8.43 8.49
N MET A 83 9.68 -7.11 8.50
CA MET A 83 8.61 -6.21 8.94
C MET A 83 7.49 -6.05 7.90
N LEU A 84 7.74 -6.38 6.63
CA LEU A 84 6.89 -5.94 5.53
C LEU A 84 5.72 -6.89 5.28
N PRO A 85 4.50 -6.36 5.03
CA PRO A 85 3.35 -7.20 4.71
C PRO A 85 3.52 -7.87 3.35
N LYS A 86 2.81 -8.98 3.15
CA LYS A 86 2.66 -9.56 1.82
C LYS A 86 1.82 -8.64 0.94
N VAL A 87 2.32 -8.29 -0.24
CA VAL A 87 1.58 -7.45 -1.20
C VAL A 87 0.69 -8.32 -2.08
N MET A 88 -0.56 -7.90 -2.28
CA MET A 88 -1.57 -8.65 -3.05
C MET A 88 -2.39 -7.72 -3.97
N PRO A 89 -3.10 -8.27 -4.98
CA PRO A 89 -4.01 -7.48 -5.83
C PRO A 89 -5.14 -6.86 -5.02
N SER A 90 -5.60 -5.67 -5.43
CA SER A 90 -6.63 -4.88 -4.76
C SER A 90 -7.97 -5.61 -4.59
N SER A 91 -8.30 -6.53 -5.52
CA SER A 91 -9.49 -7.38 -5.47
C SER A 91 -9.10 -8.86 -5.39
N CYS A 92 -9.10 -9.41 -4.18
CA CYS A 92 -8.88 -10.83 -3.90
C CYS A 92 -9.32 -11.15 -2.47
N ILE A 93 -9.55 -12.42 -2.12
CA ILE A 93 -9.80 -12.80 -0.72
C ILE A 93 -8.46 -12.79 0.03
N TYR A 94 -8.23 -11.78 0.85
CA TYR A 94 -7.06 -11.66 1.71
C TYR A 94 -7.13 -12.60 2.91
N GLY A 95 -8.34 -12.80 3.43
CA GLY A 95 -8.64 -13.58 4.61
C GLY A 95 -10.08 -13.34 5.05
N THR A 96 -10.40 -13.75 6.27
CA THR A 96 -11.75 -13.66 6.82
C THR A 96 -11.69 -12.92 8.14
N ALA A 97 -12.55 -11.91 8.32
CA ALA A 97 -12.68 -11.23 9.59
C ALA A 97 -13.12 -12.21 10.69
N ASP A 98 -12.56 -12.06 11.88
CA ASP A 98 -12.88 -12.89 13.03
C ASP A 98 -14.40 -12.82 13.32
N PRO A 99 -15.09 -13.97 13.47
CA PRO A 99 -16.54 -14.00 13.65
C PRO A 99 -17.07 -13.18 14.83
N SER A 100 -16.25 -12.91 15.85
CA SER A 100 -16.63 -12.11 17.01
C SER A 100 -16.90 -10.64 16.70
N PHE A 101 -16.45 -10.11 15.55
CA PHE A 101 -16.67 -8.71 15.20
C PHE A 101 -18.02 -8.44 14.52
N LEU A 102 -18.48 -9.33 13.65
CA LEU A 102 -19.57 -9.03 12.69
C LEU A 102 -20.70 -10.07 12.70
N GLY A 103 -20.77 -10.91 13.74
CA GLY A 103 -21.82 -11.92 13.88
C GLY A 103 -21.63 -13.15 12.98
N GLY A 104 -20.46 -13.30 12.37
CA GLY A 104 -20.09 -14.39 11.49
C GLY A 104 -18.80 -14.11 10.73
N PRO A 105 -18.19 -15.14 10.10
CA PRO A 105 -17.02 -14.96 9.24
C PRO A 105 -17.38 -14.16 8.00
N ILE A 106 -16.75 -12.98 7.81
CA ILE A 106 -16.94 -12.15 6.62
C ILE A 106 -15.63 -12.09 5.82
N PRO A 107 -15.61 -12.48 4.55
CA PRO A 107 -14.42 -12.36 3.71
C PRO A 107 -13.98 -10.89 3.57
N ILE A 108 -12.70 -10.63 3.80
CA ILE A 108 -12.07 -9.37 3.47
C ILE A 108 -11.56 -9.53 2.03
N ALA A 109 -12.24 -8.89 1.08
CA ALA A 109 -12.05 -9.15 -0.35
C ALA A 109 -11.61 -7.92 -1.19
N GLY A 110 -11.48 -6.75 -0.55
CA GLY A 110 -11.11 -5.51 -1.23
C GLY A 110 -10.27 -4.60 -0.33
N ALA A 111 -9.19 -4.09 -0.88
CA ALA A 111 -8.37 -3.05 -0.26
C ALA A 111 -7.75 -2.19 -1.38
N ALA A 112 -7.78 -0.88 -1.17
CA ALA A 112 -7.14 0.09 -2.03
C ALA A 112 -6.91 1.40 -1.25
N GLY A 113 -5.94 2.20 -1.67
CA GLY A 113 -5.78 3.57 -1.21
C GLY A 113 -7.06 4.37 -1.45
N ASP A 114 -7.35 5.35 -0.61
CA ASP A 114 -8.58 6.16 -0.69
C ASP A 114 -8.74 6.85 -2.05
N GLN A 115 -7.66 7.42 -2.59
CA GLN A 115 -7.67 8.12 -3.86
C GLN A 115 -7.87 7.17 -5.05
N GLN A 116 -7.27 5.99 -5.00
CA GLN A 116 -7.46 4.92 -5.98
C GLN A 116 -8.86 4.33 -5.91
N SER A 117 -9.39 4.14 -4.70
CA SER A 117 -10.78 3.73 -4.46
C SER A 117 -11.76 4.73 -5.06
N ALA A 118 -11.48 6.03 -4.92
CA ALA A 118 -12.28 7.09 -5.54
C ALA A 118 -12.18 7.08 -7.08
N LEU A 119 -11.00 6.81 -7.65
CA LEU A 119 -10.82 6.65 -9.10
C LEU A 119 -11.65 5.46 -9.63
N PHE A 120 -11.60 4.33 -8.93
CA PHE A 120 -12.40 3.15 -9.25
C PHE A 120 -13.90 3.39 -9.10
N GLY A 121 -14.32 4.03 -8.00
CA GLY A 121 -15.73 4.34 -7.72
C GLY A 121 -16.34 5.36 -8.68
N GLN A 122 -15.51 6.21 -9.31
CA GLN A 122 -15.91 7.11 -10.40
C GLN A 122 -15.96 6.42 -11.77
N MET A 123 -15.74 5.10 -11.82
CA MET A 123 -15.72 4.30 -13.04
C MET A 123 -14.68 4.76 -14.07
N CYS A 124 -13.56 5.36 -13.62
CA CYS A 124 -12.47 5.79 -14.48
C CYS A 124 -11.60 4.59 -14.91
N PHE A 125 -12.19 3.62 -15.62
CA PHE A 125 -11.54 2.36 -16.00
C PHE A 125 -10.71 2.47 -17.27
N GLU A 126 -11.01 3.44 -18.12
CA GLU A 126 -10.35 3.63 -19.41
C GLU A 126 -9.14 4.57 -19.29
N ARG A 127 -8.14 4.32 -20.13
CA ARG A 127 -6.94 5.15 -20.18
C ARG A 127 -7.31 6.60 -20.54
N GLY A 128 -6.84 7.54 -19.73
CA GLY A 128 -7.06 8.98 -19.89
C GLY A 128 -8.22 9.52 -19.06
N GLU A 129 -9.05 8.65 -18.48
CA GLU A 129 -10.09 9.08 -17.53
C GLU A 129 -9.46 9.55 -16.23
N ALA A 130 -9.98 10.65 -15.69
CA ALA A 130 -9.39 11.31 -14.55
C ALA A 130 -10.47 11.85 -13.60
N LYS A 131 -10.11 11.92 -12.32
CA LYS A 131 -10.93 12.54 -11.27
C LYS A 131 -10.07 13.42 -10.40
N ASN A 132 -10.69 14.41 -9.76
CA ASN A 132 -10.08 15.15 -8.66
C ASN A 132 -10.96 15.03 -7.41
N THR A 133 -10.38 14.63 -6.28
CA THR A 133 -11.09 14.59 -5.00
C THR A 133 -10.72 15.82 -4.18
N TYR A 134 -11.73 16.58 -3.75
CA TYR A 134 -11.57 17.79 -2.93
C TYR A 134 -11.93 17.48 -1.47
N GLY A 135 -10.92 17.38 -0.61
CA GLY A 135 -11.05 17.26 0.84
C GLY A 135 -10.09 18.21 1.54
N THR A 136 -9.51 17.80 2.68
CA THR A 136 -8.44 18.58 3.35
C THR A 136 -7.24 18.83 2.42
N GLY A 137 -6.98 17.90 1.50
CA GLY A 137 -6.10 18.09 0.34
C GLY A 137 -6.86 17.88 -0.98
N CYS A 138 -6.20 18.16 -2.10
CA CYS A 138 -6.72 17.90 -3.44
C CYS A 138 -5.84 16.87 -4.15
N PHE A 139 -6.47 15.81 -4.69
CA PHE A 139 -5.75 14.72 -5.36
C PHE A 139 -6.37 14.41 -6.72
N LEU A 140 -5.67 14.85 -7.78
CA LEU A 140 -5.96 14.56 -9.17
C LEU A 140 -5.28 13.25 -9.57
N LEU A 141 -6.07 12.27 -10.03
CA LEU A 141 -5.57 11.00 -10.55
C LEU A 141 -6.11 10.79 -11.96
N MET A 142 -5.29 10.18 -12.82
CA MET A 142 -5.64 9.78 -14.19
C MET A 142 -5.23 8.33 -14.39
N ASN A 143 -6.14 7.50 -14.89
CA ASN A 143 -5.86 6.12 -15.25
C ASN A 143 -4.99 6.09 -16.52
N THR A 144 -3.86 5.40 -16.46
CA THR A 144 -2.90 5.22 -17.57
C THR A 144 -2.95 3.82 -18.17
N GLY A 145 -3.87 2.97 -17.72
CA GLY A 145 -4.04 1.60 -18.18
C GLY A 145 -2.98 0.67 -17.61
N GLU A 146 -2.62 -0.36 -18.36
CA GLU A 146 -1.68 -1.41 -17.91
C GLU A 146 -0.19 -1.02 -18.09
N LYS A 147 0.10 0.22 -18.49
CA LYS A 147 1.48 0.69 -18.72
C LYS A 147 1.75 1.96 -17.91
N PRO A 148 2.75 1.96 -17.01
CA PRO A 148 3.08 3.14 -16.23
C PRO A 148 3.56 4.29 -17.13
N VAL A 149 3.19 5.52 -16.76
CA VAL A 149 3.67 6.74 -17.41
C VAL A 149 4.50 7.53 -16.41
N PHE A 150 5.80 7.64 -16.67
CA PHE A 150 6.73 8.41 -15.84
C PHE A 150 6.71 9.89 -16.22
N SER A 151 6.50 10.74 -15.22
CA SER A 151 6.36 12.19 -15.44
C SER A 151 7.70 12.91 -15.42
N ASN A 152 7.91 13.79 -16.39
CA ASN A 152 8.99 14.79 -16.37
C ASN A 152 8.53 16.16 -15.82
N ASN A 153 7.29 16.23 -15.29
CA ASN A 153 6.63 17.47 -14.86
C ASN A 153 6.21 17.43 -13.37
N GLY A 154 6.88 16.62 -12.54
CA GLY A 154 6.65 16.57 -11.09
C GLY A 154 5.40 15.80 -10.64
N LEU A 155 4.78 15.00 -11.52
CA LEU A 155 3.70 14.08 -11.12
C LEU A 155 4.27 12.75 -10.62
N VAL A 156 3.50 12.07 -9.78
CA VAL A 156 3.86 10.75 -9.25
C VAL A 156 3.20 9.65 -10.07
N THR A 157 3.99 8.73 -10.59
CA THR A 157 3.51 7.46 -11.15
C THR A 157 3.24 6.49 -10.01
N THR A 158 2.04 5.91 -9.98
CA THR A 158 1.60 5.01 -8.90
C THR A 158 0.78 3.87 -9.50
N ILE A 159 0.51 2.84 -8.70
CA ILE A 159 -0.48 1.81 -9.07
C ILE A 159 -1.86 2.29 -8.65
N ALA A 160 -2.83 2.15 -9.55
CA ALA A 160 -4.24 2.39 -9.31
C ALA A 160 -4.90 1.17 -8.64
N TRP A 161 -4.81 -0.02 -9.24
CA TRP A 161 -5.31 -1.27 -8.66
C TRP A 161 -4.76 -2.51 -9.35
N GLY A 162 -4.88 -3.66 -8.69
CA GLY A 162 -4.72 -4.98 -9.31
C GLY A 162 -6.03 -5.77 -9.31
N ILE A 163 -6.45 -6.26 -10.48
CA ILE A 163 -7.65 -7.07 -10.65
C ILE A 163 -7.47 -8.05 -11.82
N ASP A 164 -7.98 -9.28 -11.69
CA ASP A 164 -7.95 -10.32 -12.73
C ASP A 164 -6.57 -10.56 -13.38
N GLY A 165 -5.52 -10.54 -12.56
CA GLY A 165 -4.14 -10.76 -12.99
C GLY A 165 -3.50 -9.57 -13.73
N LYS A 166 -4.21 -8.43 -13.81
CA LYS A 166 -3.74 -7.19 -14.43
C LYS A 166 -3.45 -6.13 -13.39
N VAL A 167 -2.54 -5.22 -13.73
CA VAL A 167 -2.20 -4.05 -12.91
C VAL A 167 -2.46 -2.80 -13.72
N TYR A 168 -3.20 -1.87 -13.12
CA TYR A 168 -3.53 -0.57 -13.69
C TYR A 168 -2.83 0.53 -12.91
N TYR A 169 -2.44 1.61 -13.59
CA TYR A 169 -1.62 2.69 -13.04
C TYR A 169 -2.33 4.03 -13.09
#